data_AF-C5E318-F1
#
_entry.id   AF-C5E318-F1
#
_cell.length_a   1.000
_cell.length_b   1.000
_cell.length_c   1.000
_cell.angle_alpha   90.00
_cell.angle_beta   90.00
_cell.angle_gamma   90.00
#
_symmetry.space_group_name_H-M   'P 1'
#
loop_
_entity.id
_entity.type
_entity.pdbx_description
1 polymer ?
#
loop_
_entity_poly.entity_id
_entity_poly.type
_entity_poly.pdbx_seq_one_letter_code
_entity_poly.pdbx_strand_id
1 'polypeptide(L)'
;MDEYDVDGADILVLREKLNRVSRLSLNINKSLKKIGKATIQSSELFTPIIQSNTALGVLQRNIEGSLDAVSSIKDLANDASKHELVLTQGIEAVGLKPYIKAIRKLQGIQESMDYQNQVSPESSEFQGIRTHLSQIVQSSEEALRTHFTIILRKIEPFDPQINLNKKVPFPYYEDSDLSQLTDIINFFGGSSSSPLVAILANNRSQLILTSLAFLEPFAKQITTNENVPYRKGSSGFLNYTEALLGFIANEYMFTEDILAKKPSFRDQVFANIVTPVLNNYVKLVKLNISLIKKNVLNVGLFTFELSDCVGNALKFLRNKPLENYTPLVSSLDESTSILQSLFRDLIVYIESKASQLSQLPSDNGVIESTIDVMSRLRKFSEYKQGCLNCIVGMRREEWLPKDYNEKEYTLQERKQINSNTALLSCFFSDCIDCLIVSLERRAQRILMPNQEPDIANPTSPRNTFKQRIGFFLITNITLIEQIVSRSELNSILGERGNARLEKLKKRYVNYFVSDWRALTSNLLDAVFVDSSGKVSAKDKDQIKEKFKKFNDGFEELASNFKHFRISDPAMKKLLKSEINSLVLPLYERFHGRYKDSFKNPRKHIKYTPNELSTVLNSLDR
;
A
#
# COMPACT_ATOMS: atom_id res chain seq x y z
N MET A 1 -34.23 37.40 3.71
CA MET A 1 -34.53 37.97 2.38
C MET A 1 -33.20 38.00 1.65
N ASP A 2 -32.54 36.84 1.53
CA ASP A 2 -31.07 36.74 1.36
C ASP A 2 -30.68 35.52 0.52
N GLU A 3 -31.48 35.17 -0.48
CA GLU A 3 -31.20 34.05 -1.39
C GLU A 3 -31.09 34.52 -2.87
N TYR A 4 -31.13 35.83 -3.12
CA TYR A 4 -31.21 36.40 -4.48
C TYR A 4 -29.94 37.09 -5.00
N ASP A 5 -28.83 37.10 -4.25
CA ASP A 5 -27.57 37.77 -4.68
C ASP A 5 -26.37 36.83 -4.85
N VAL A 6 -26.56 35.52 -4.62
CA VAL A 6 -25.51 34.51 -4.82
C VAL A 6 -25.27 34.26 -6.31
N ASP A 7 -26.33 34.15 -7.10
CA ASP A 7 -26.23 33.98 -8.56
C ASP A 7 -25.63 35.23 -9.24
N GLY A 8 -25.93 36.43 -8.73
CA GLY A 8 -25.35 37.69 -9.21
C GLY A 8 -23.85 37.76 -8.93
N ALA A 9 -23.44 37.44 -7.70
CA ALA A 9 -22.03 37.37 -7.31
C ALA A 9 -21.26 36.28 -8.08
N ASP A 10 -21.85 35.09 -8.27
CA ASP A 10 -21.22 33.98 -9.00
C ASP A 10 -21.07 34.29 -10.50
N ILE A 11 -22.04 34.97 -11.13
CA ILE A 11 -21.93 35.46 -12.50
C ILE A 11 -20.82 36.52 -12.61
N LEU A 12 -20.67 37.39 -11.61
CA LEU A 12 -19.63 38.42 -11.58
C LEU A 12 -18.24 37.80 -11.41
N VAL A 13 -18.09 36.82 -10.53
CA VAL A 13 -16.87 36.02 -10.34
C VAL A 13 -16.55 35.20 -11.59
N LEU A 14 -17.54 34.60 -12.26
CA LEU A 14 -17.35 33.89 -13.51
C LEU A 14 -16.92 34.82 -14.64
N ARG A 15 -17.49 36.03 -14.72
CA ARG A 15 -17.10 37.05 -15.69
C ARG A 15 -15.69 37.57 -15.42
N GLU A 16 -15.31 37.72 -14.15
CA GLU A 16 -13.94 38.08 -13.77
C GLU A 16 -12.95 36.96 -14.10
N LYS A 17 -13.31 35.69 -13.85
CA LYS A 17 -12.55 34.52 -14.29
C LYS A 17 -12.43 34.46 -15.81
N LEU A 18 -13.50 34.73 -16.56
CA LEU A 18 -13.49 34.79 -18.03
C LEU A 18 -12.61 35.92 -18.56
N ASN A 19 -12.67 37.09 -17.92
CA ASN A 19 -11.78 38.21 -18.23
C ASN A 19 -10.32 37.87 -17.92
N ARG A 20 -10.06 37.17 -16.81
CA ARG A 20 -8.72 36.70 -16.46
C ARG A 20 -8.21 35.67 -17.46
N VAL A 21 -9.04 34.72 -17.88
CA VAL A 21 -8.72 33.74 -18.95
C VAL A 21 -8.48 34.45 -20.28
N SER A 22 -9.29 35.45 -20.63
CA SER A 22 -9.12 36.25 -21.84
C SER A 22 -7.80 37.05 -21.82
N ARG A 23 -7.46 37.68 -20.69
CA ARG A 23 -6.17 38.34 -20.48
C ARG A 23 -5.00 37.36 -20.56
N LEU A 24 -5.13 36.18 -19.95
CA LEU A 24 -4.12 35.13 -20.03
C LEU A 24 -3.93 34.64 -21.47
N SER A 25 -5.02 34.41 -22.20
CA SER A 25 -5.00 34.02 -23.61
C SER A 25 -4.34 35.08 -24.48
N LEU A 26 -4.66 36.37 -24.25
CA LEU A 26 -3.99 37.49 -24.90
C LEU A 26 -2.49 37.54 -24.60
N ASN A 27 -2.09 37.28 -23.35
CA ASN A 27 -0.69 37.23 -22.95
C ASN A 27 0.03 36.03 -23.56
N ILE A 28 -0.59 34.85 -23.57
CA ILE A 28 -0.07 33.66 -24.24
C ILE A 28 0.09 33.92 -25.74
N ASN A 29 -0.89 34.54 -26.39
CA ASN A 29 -0.83 34.87 -27.81
C ASN A 29 0.26 35.90 -28.12
N LYS A 30 0.44 36.91 -27.24
CA LYS A 30 1.56 37.86 -27.33
C LYS A 30 2.91 37.16 -27.15
N SER A 31 3.03 36.26 -26.17
CA SER A 31 4.25 35.49 -25.93
C SER A 31 4.55 34.53 -27.07
N LEU A 32 3.56 33.83 -27.61
CA LEU A 32 3.69 32.99 -28.81
C LEU A 32 4.09 33.79 -30.04
N LYS A 33 3.52 34.99 -30.24
CA LYS A 33 3.97 35.88 -31.33
C LYS A 33 5.39 36.37 -31.14
N LYS A 34 5.81 36.69 -29.91
CA LYS A 34 7.19 37.08 -29.61
C LYS A 34 8.16 35.92 -29.82
N ILE A 35 7.84 34.74 -29.31
CA ILE A 35 8.63 33.52 -29.49
C ILE A 35 8.67 33.16 -30.96
N GLY A 36 7.54 33.12 -31.66
CA GLY A 36 7.48 32.84 -33.09
C GLY A 36 8.32 33.81 -33.92
N LYS A 37 8.25 35.12 -33.65
CA LYS A 37 9.13 36.10 -34.29
C LYS A 37 10.60 35.85 -33.99
N ALA A 38 10.96 35.61 -32.73
CA ALA A 38 12.33 35.31 -32.34
C ALA A 38 12.83 34.00 -32.95
N THR A 39 11.99 32.97 -33.05
CA THR A 39 12.31 31.69 -33.69
C THR A 39 12.50 31.84 -35.18
N ILE A 40 11.65 32.60 -35.88
CA ILE A 40 11.80 32.88 -37.31
C ILE A 40 13.08 33.68 -37.56
N GLN A 41 13.30 34.76 -36.81
CA GLN A 41 14.53 35.57 -36.91
C GLN A 41 15.78 34.76 -36.61
N SER A 42 15.75 33.93 -35.55
CA SER A 42 16.86 33.04 -35.19
C SER A 42 17.09 31.99 -36.28
N SER A 43 16.02 31.41 -36.85
CA SER A 43 16.13 30.49 -37.98
C SER A 43 16.72 31.18 -39.22
N GLU A 44 16.26 32.37 -39.59
CA GLU A 44 16.80 33.14 -40.73
C GLU A 44 18.27 33.51 -40.54
N LEU A 45 18.70 33.81 -39.31
CA LEU A 45 20.10 34.12 -38.98
C LEU A 45 20.98 32.88 -38.93
N PHE A 46 20.52 31.79 -38.30
CA PHE A 46 21.34 30.59 -38.09
C PHE A 46 21.33 29.64 -39.29
N THR A 47 20.29 29.59 -40.11
CA THR A 47 20.25 28.71 -41.29
C THR A 47 21.42 28.94 -42.25
N PRO A 48 21.72 30.18 -42.70
CA PRO A 48 22.85 30.42 -43.59
C PRO A 48 24.20 30.14 -42.92
N ILE A 49 24.32 30.39 -41.60
CA ILE A 49 25.54 30.08 -40.84
C ILE A 49 25.75 28.57 -40.72
N ILE A 50 24.69 27.80 -40.45
CA ILE A 50 24.75 26.34 -40.39
C ILE A 50 25.07 25.80 -41.78
N GLN A 51 24.40 26.28 -42.83
CA GLN A 51 24.69 25.89 -44.21
C GLN A 51 26.12 26.21 -44.61
N SER A 52 26.63 27.42 -44.33
CA SER A 52 28.01 27.78 -44.61
C SER A 52 28.99 26.93 -43.81
N ASN A 53 28.69 26.63 -42.54
CA ASN A 53 29.57 25.82 -41.70
C ASN A 53 29.56 24.34 -42.14
N THR A 54 28.41 23.80 -42.56
CA THR A 54 28.36 22.46 -43.16
C THR A 54 29.09 22.42 -44.49
N ALA A 55 28.93 23.44 -45.34
CA ALA A 55 29.64 23.55 -46.60
C ALA A 55 31.15 23.67 -46.38
N LEU A 56 31.59 24.50 -45.43
CA LEU A 56 32.99 24.62 -45.01
C LEU A 56 33.52 23.31 -44.44
N GLY A 57 32.76 22.60 -43.61
CA GLY A 57 33.15 21.30 -43.08
C GLY A 57 33.33 20.24 -44.16
N VAL A 58 32.44 20.22 -45.17
CA VAL A 58 32.55 19.33 -46.34
C VAL A 58 33.72 19.75 -47.23
N LEU A 59 33.89 21.05 -47.50
CA LEU A 59 35.01 21.58 -48.28
C LEU A 59 36.35 21.27 -47.60
N GLN A 60 36.46 21.54 -46.31
CA GLN A 60 37.64 21.23 -45.52
C GLN A 60 37.94 19.74 -45.57
N ARG A 61 36.94 18.88 -45.33
CA ARG A 61 37.13 17.43 -45.39
C ARG A 61 37.56 16.95 -46.78
N ASN A 62 36.99 17.51 -47.85
CA ASN A 62 37.32 17.14 -49.21
C ASN A 62 38.71 17.67 -49.60
N ILE A 63 39.08 18.89 -49.20
CA ILE A 63 40.41 19.46 -49.44
C ILE A 63 41.47 18.66 -48.68
N GLU A 64 41.24 18.35 -47.41
CA GLU A 64 42.16 17.53 -46.60
C GLU A 64 42.28 16.12 -47.20
N GLY A 65 41.17 15.44 -47.53
CA GLY A 65 41.24 14.13 -48.17
C GLY A 65 41.88 14.15 -49.56
N SER A 66 41.74 15.23 -50.33
CA SER A 66 42.43 15.38 -51.62
C SER A 66 43.92 15.66 -51.43
N LEU A 67 44.29 16.46 -50.43
CA LEU A 67 45.69 16.73 -50.07
C LEU A 67 46.39 15.44 -49.63
N ASP A 68 45.72 14.64 -48.80
CA ASP A 68 46.22 13.36 -48.32
C ASP A 68 46.39 12.36 -49.50
N ALA A 69 45.47 12.33 -50.45
CA ALA A 69 45.56 11.48 -51.64
C ALA A 69 46.71 11.86 -52.60
N VAL A 70 47.10 13.15 -52.63
CA VAL A 70 48.16 13.70 -53.50
C VAL A 70 49.52 13.74 -52.79
N SER A 71 49.54 13.66 -51.46
CA SER A 71 50.76 13.68 -50.65
C SER A 71 51.62 12.44 -50.92
N SER A 72 52.95 12.63 -50.90
CA SER A 72 53.87 11.50 -51.02
C SER A 72 53.75 10.60 -49.78
N ILE A 73 53.92 9.30 -49.97
CA ILE A 73 53.83 8.31 -48.87
C ILE A 73 54.88 8.59 -47.77
N LYS A 74 56.02 9.21 -48.14
CA LYS A 74 57.05 9.65 -47.19
C LYS A 74 56.60 10.84 -46.34
N ASP A 75 55.85 11.77 -46.92
CA ASP A 75 55.28 12.91 -46.19
C ASP A 75 54.13 12.46 -45.27
N LEU A 76 53.31 11.51 -45.74
CA LEU A 76 52.27 10.86 -44.92
C LEU A 76 52.89 10.13 -43.71
N ALA A 77 54.01 9.43 -43.90
CA ALA A 77 54.73 8.77 -42.81
C ALA A 77 55.32 9.79 -41.81
N ASN A 78 55.91 10.89 -42.31
CA ASN A 78 56.47 11.95 -41.46
C ASN A 78 55.39 12.68 -40.64
N ASP A 79 54.24 12.96 -41.25
CA ASP A 79 53.10 13.54 -40.54
C ASP A 79 52.47 12.56 -39.55
N ALA A 80 52.43 11.26 -39.87
CA ALA A 80 52.02 10.24 -38.92
C ALA A 80 52.96 10.17 -37.71
N SER A 81 54.27 10.29 -37.90
CA SER A 81 55.25 10.34 -36.79
C SER A 81 55.08 11.56 -35.87
N LYS A 82 54.66 12.73 -36.40
CA LYS A 82 54.32 13.89 -35.57
C LYS A 82 53.10 13.61 -34.69
N HIS A 83 52.08 12.98 -35.25
CA HIS A 83 50.89 12.60 -34.50
C HIS A 83 51.15 11.45 -33.51
N GLU A 84 52.07 10.54 -33.81
CA GLU A 84 52.57 9.50 -32.90
C GLU A 84 53.30 10.11 -31.68
N LEU A 85 54.12 11.14 -31.89
CA LEU A 85 54.77 11.90 -30.82
C LEU A 85 53.77 12.54 -29.85
N VAL A 86 52.61 12.96 -30.36
CA VAL A 86 51.51 13.47 -29.52
C VAL A 86 50.84 12.33 -28.76
N LEU A 87 50.60 11.18 -29.39
CA LEU A 87 49.95 10.04 -28.73
C LEU A 87 50.81 9.40 -27.63
N THR A 88 52.13 9.47 -27.76
CA THR A 88 53.09 8.96 -26.76
C THR A 88 53.20 9.83 -25.50
N GLN A 89 52.82 11.11 -25.56
CA GLN A 89 52.81 12.01 -24.39
C GLN A 89 51.65 11.75 -23.41
N GLY A 90 50.67 10.94 -23.80
CA GLY A 90 49.54 10.56 -22.96
C GLY A 90 48.41 11.60 -22.89
N ILE A 91 47.24 11.16 -22.43
CA ILE A 91 45.98 11.94 -22.49
C ILE A 91 46.00 13.13 -21.52
N GLU A 92 46.66 13.00 -20.36
CA GLU A 92 46.72 14.04 -19.31
C GLU A 92 47.52 15.28 -19.73
N ALA A 93 48.58 15.11 -20.52
CA ALA A 93 49.45 16.21 -20.98
C ALA A 93 48.91 16.90 -22.26
N VAL A 94 48.28 16.13 -23.14
CA VAL A 94 47.83 16.60 -24.47
C VAL A 94 46.41 17.14 -24.46
N GLY A 95 45.58 16.65 -23.54
CA GLY A 95 44.16 16.91 -23.49
C GLY A 95 43.36 16.01 -24.45
N LEU A 96 42.13 15.69 -24.04
CA LEU A 96 41.30 14.68 -24.72
C LEU A 96 40.95 15.04 -26.17
N LYS A 97 40.58 16.29 -26.45
CA LYS A 97 40.17 16.71 -27.81
C LYS A 97 41.33 16.69 -28.81
N PRO A 98 42.53 17.22 -28.49
CA PRO A 98 43.70 17.05 -29.34
C PRO A 98 44.10 15.58 -29.52
N TYR A 99 44.01 14.75 -28.47
CA TYR A 99 44.30 13.32 -28.55
C TYR A 99 43.35 12.58 -29.52
N ILE A 100 42.04 12.80 -29.41
CA ILE A 100 41.04 12.26 -30.33
C ILE A 100 41.27 12.74 -31.76
N LYS A 101 41.65 14.01 -31.94
CA LYS A 101 41.96 14.58 -33.27
C LYS A 101 43.17 13.89 -33.90
N ALA A 102 44.22 13.60 -33.12
CA ALA A 102 45.39 12.87 -33.58
C ALA A 102 45.03 11.45 -34.04
N ILE A 103 44.20 10.71 -33.28
CA ILE A 103 43.76 9.36 -33.68
C ILE A 103 42.96 9.40 -34.98
N ARG A 104 41.99 10.32 -35.12
CA ARG A 104 41.21 10.45 -36.36
C ARG A 104 42.09 10.79 -37.57
N LYS A 105 43.14 11.59 -37.35
CA LYS A 105 44.11 11.91 -38.41
C LYS A 105 44.94 10.69 -38.81
N LEU A 106 45.41 9.89 -37.84
CA LEU A 106 46.09 8.62 -38.13
C LEU A 106 45.18 7.62 -38.86
N GLN A 107 43.91 7.51 -38.46
CA GLN A 107 42.92 6.67 -39.14
C GLN A 107 42.68 7.13 -40.58
N GLY A 108 42.57 8.46 -40.82
CA GLY A 108 42.44 9.01 -42.18
C GLY A 108 43.68 8.76 -43.04
N ILE A 109 44.88 8.90 -42.46
CA ILE A 109 46.14 8.57 -43.13
C ILE A 109 46.18 7.07 -43.46
N GLN A 110 45.73 6.20 -42.54
CA GLN A 110 45.63 4.75 -42.78
C GLN A 110 44.66 4.41 -43.92
N GLU A 111 43.47 5.01 -43.97
CA GLU A 111 42.52 4.86 -45.10
C GLU A 111 43.13 5.33 -46.42
N SER A 112 43.85 6.46 -46.43
CA SER A 112 44.50 6.99 -47.64
C SER A 112 45.61 6.05 -48.16
N MET A 113 46.39 5.45 -47.26
CA MET A 113 47.40 4.46 -47.61
C MET A 113 46.77 3.16 -48.13
N ASP A 114 45.66 2.71 -47.54
CA ASP A 114 44.92 1.54 -48.02
C ASP A 114 44.35 1.77 -49.44
N TYR A 115 43.92 2.99 -49.77
CA TYR A 115 43.49 3.36 -51.13
C TYR A 115 44.66 3.38 -52.13
N GLN A 116 45.80 3.98 -51.76
CA GLN A 116 46.99 4.03 -52.62
C GLN A 116 47.59 2.63 -52.88
N ASN A 117 47.53 1.73 -51.90
CA ASN A 117 48.01 0.34 -52.04
C ASN A 117 47.19 -0.49 -53.06
N GLN A 118 45.89 -0.22 -53.21
CA GLN A 118 45.08 -0.86 -54.26
C GLN A 118 45.50 -0.42 -55.67
N VAL A 119 46.13 0.75 -55.79
CA VAL A 119 46.54 1.34 -57.08
C VAL A 119 48.00 1.03 -57.41
N SER A 120 48.86 0.72 -56.43
CA SER A 120 50.30 0.47 -56.63
C SER A 120 50.87 -0.52 -55.59
N PRO A 121 51.00 -1.83 -55.91
CA PRO A 121 51.27 -2.89 -54.94
C PRO A 121 52.75 -3.19 -54.63
N GLU A 122 53.69 -2.28 -54.88
CA GLU A 122 55.12 -2.59 -54.75
C GLU A 122 55.78 -1.83 -53.61
N SER A 123 55.91 -2.48 -52.44
CA SER A 123 56.97 -2.23 -51.43
C SER A 123 56.73 -2.88 -50.05
N SER A 124 57.73 -3.59 -49.53
CA SER A 124 57.69 -4.29 -48.23
C SER A 124 57.79 -3.36 -47.01
N GLU A 125 58.45 -2.21 -47.14
CA GLU A 125 58.54 -1.16 -46.09
C GLU A 125 57.16 -0.59 -45.72
N PHE A 126 56.20 -0.70 -46.64
CA PHE A 126 54.90 -0.04 -46.57
C PHE A 126 53.92 -0.89 -45.76
N GLN A 127 54.07 -2.21 -45.82
CA GLN A 127 53.39 -3.10 -44.88
C GLN A 127 53.90 -2.89 -43.45
N GLY A 128 55.20 -2.60 -43.26
CA GLY A 128 55.79 -2.29 -41.96
C GLY A 128 55.18 -1.04 -41.31
N ILE A 129 55.20 0.09 -42.03
CA ILE A 129 54.62 1.36 -41.56
C ILE A 129 53.11 1.20 -41.28
N ARG A 130 52.39 0.47 -42.13
CA ARG A 130 50.96 0.20 -41.93
C ARG A 130 50.69 -0.62 -40.68
N THR A 131 51.46 -1.69 -40.45
CA THR A 131 51.32 -2.49 -39.23
C THR A 131 51.64 -1.68 -37.98
N HIS A 132 52.66 -0.82 -38.04
CA HIS A 132 53.02 0.09 -36.95
C HIS A 132 51.90 1.09 -36.64
N LEU A 133 51.35 1.76 -37.66
CA LEU A 133 50.26 2.72 -37.48
C LEU A 133 48.98 2.06 -36.99
N SER A 134 48.65 0.86 -37.50
CA SER A 134 47.52 0.08 -36.99
C SER A 134 47.72 -0.31 -35.52
N GLN A 135 48.94 -0.66 -35.10
CA GLN A 135 49.27 -0.96 -33.71
C GLN A 135 49.16 0.28 -32.82
N ILE A 136 49.60 1.45 -33.30
CA ILE A 136 49.48 2.73 -32.57
C ILE A 136 48.02 3.15 -32.42
N VAL A 137 47.22 3.03 -33.49
CA VAL A 137 45.79 3.34 -33.43
C VAL A 137 45.12 2.41 -32.41
N GLN A 138 45.40 1.11 -32.46
CA GLN A 138 44.84 0.15 -31.53
C GLN A 138 45.27 0.42 -30.07
N SER A 139 46.56 0.70 -29.83
CA SER A 139 47.06 1.01 -28.49
C SER A 139 46.52 2.33 -27.95
N SER A 140 46.34 3.33 -28.82
CA SER A 140 45.75 4.64 -28.47
C SER A 140 44.25 4.53 -28.18
N GLU A 141 43.52 3.67 -28.91
CA GLU A 141 42.13 3.33 -28.61
C GLU A 141 42.00 2.58 -27.27
N GLU A 142 42.94 1.69 -26.96
CA GLU A 142 43.00 1.00 -25.66
C GLU A 142 43.33 1.97 -24.52
N ALA A 143 44.22 2.93 -24.76
CA ALA A 143 44.50 4.02 -23.82
C ALA A 143 43.25 4.88 -23.56
N LEU A 144 42.46 5.20 -24.59
CA LEU A 144 41.16 5.88 -24.43
C LEU A 144 40.17 5.06 -23.59
N ARG A 145 40.07 3.75 -23.82
CA ARG A 145 39.21 2.85 -23.02
C ARG A 145 39.67 2.76 -21.56
N THR A 146 40.97 2.77 -21.34
CA THR A 146 41.57 2.77 -19.99
C THR A 146 41.25 4.08 -19.28
N HIS A 147 41.46 5.22 -19.94
CA HIS A 147 41.12 6.54 -19.41
C HIS A 147 39.61 6.69 -19.12
N PHE A 148 38.76 6.19 -20.02
CA PHE A 148 37.31 6.10 -19.80
C PHE A 148 36.97 5.31 -18.54
N THR A 149 37.64 4.17 -18.33
CA THR A 149 37.44 3.34 -17.12
C THR A 149 37.95 4.04 -15.85
N ILE A 150 39.04 4.81 -15.94
CA ILE A 150 39.56 5.60 -14.81
C ILE A 150 38.55 6.67 -14.40
N ILE A 151 37.97 7.41 -15.35
CA ILE A 151 36.92 8.40 -15.06
C ILE A 151 35.72 7.73 -14.40
N LEU A 152 35.26 6.59 -14.95
CA LEU A 152 34.12 5.87 -14.37
C LEU A 152 34.38 5.40 -12.93
N ARG A 153 35.61 4.99 -12.62
CA ARG A 153 36.05 4.53 -11.29
C ARG A 153 36.31 5.63 -10.27
N LYS A 154 36.21 6.93 -10.64
CA LYS A 154 36.32 8.03 -9.68
C LYS A 154 35.29 7.93 -8.53
N ILE A 155 34.13 7.36 -8.81
CA ILE A 155 33.11 7.09 -7.79
C ILE A 155 33.33 5.67 -7.26
N GLU A 156 33.74 5.58 -6.00
CA GLU A 156 33.89 4.30 -5.29
C GLU A 156 32.55 3.80 -4.74
N PRO A 157 32.38 2.48 -4.53
CA PRO A 157 31.23 1.93 -3.84
C PRO A 157 31.09 2.51 -2.42
N PHE A 158 29.88 2.91 -2.05
CA PHE A 158 29.59 3.51 -0.75
C PHE A 158 28.36 2.89 -0.12
N ASP A 159 28.21 3.01 1.19
CA ASP A 159 27.00 2.61 1.90
C ASP A 159 25.88 3.64 1.66
N PRO A 160 24.80 3.29 0.92
CA PRO A 160 23.73 4.23 0.63
C PRO A 160 22.95 4.63 1.89
N GLN A 161 22.96 3.83 2.96
CA GLN A 161 22.26 4.14 4.21
C GLN A 161 22.80 5.43 4.85
N ILE A 162 24.11 5.67 4.75
CA ILE A 162 24.75 6.87 5.30
C ILE A 162 24.18 8.12 4.61
N ASN A 163 24.02 8.05 3.29
CA ASN A 163 23.51 9.16 2.49
C ASN A 163 22.01 9.37 2.68
N LEU A 164 21.23 8.29 2.81
CA LEU A 164 19.80 8.36 3.15
C LEU A 164 19.59 9.00 4.52
N ASN A 165 20.35 8.57 5.54
CA ASN A 165 20.25 9.13 6.88
C ASN A 165 20.62 10.62 6.95
N LYS A 166 21.67 11.02 6.20
CA LYS A 166 22.12 12.41 6.13
C LYS A 166 21.31 13.27 5.14
N LYS A 167 20.41 12.66 4.34
CA LYS A 167 19.67 13.30 3.24
C LYS A 167 20.58 14.03 2.25
N VAL A 168 21.74 13.46 1.98
CA VAL A 168 22.71 14.00 1.00
C VAL A 168 22.48 13.28 -0.32
N PRO A 169 22.48 13.99 -1.47
CA PRO A 169 22.39 13.34 -2.78
C PRO A 169 23.55 12.36 -2.97
N PHE A 170 23.31 11.29 -3.72
CA PHE A 170 24.38 10.34 -4.01
C PHE A 170 25.47 10.99 -4.88
N PRO A 171 26.72 10.49 -4.80
CA PRO A 171 27.82 10.96 -5.62
C PRO A 171 27.46 10.99 -7.12
N TYR A 172 27.81 12.10 -7.77
CA TYR A 172 27.60 12.34 -9.19
C TYR A 172 28.89 12.85 -9.84
N TYR A 173 29.02 12.67 -11.15
CA TYR A 173 30.19 13.13 -11.89
C TYR A 173 30.15 14.65 -12.13
N GLU A 174 31.31 15.28 -12.20
CA GLU A 174 31.43 16.70 -12.55
C GLU A 174 31.21 16.93 -14.06
N ASP A 175 30.81 18.14 -14.45
CA ASP A 175 30.54 18.51 -15.85
C ASP A 175 31.76 18.28 -16.77
N SER A 176 32.97 18.46 -16.25
CA SER A 176 34.21 18.19 -16.99
C SER A 176 34.37 16.71 -17.31
N ASP A 177 34.00 15.83 -16.39
CA ASP A 177 34.08 14.38 -16.56
C ASP A 177 32.98 13.91 -17.52
N LEU A 178 31.76 14.44 -17.38
CA LEU A 178 30.64 14.13 -18.29
C LEU A 178 30.95 14.54 -19.73
N SER A 179 31.55 15.73 -19.94
CA SER A 179 31.97 16.16 -21.28
C SER A 179 33.01 15.20 -21.88
N GLN A 180 33.97 14.73 -21.07
CA GLN A 180 35.00 13.80 -21.53
C GLN A 180 34.42 12.43 -21.88
N LEU A 181 33.50 11.90 -21.06
CA LEU A 181 32.80 10.65 -21.33
C LEU A 181 31.99 10.74 -22.63
N THR A 182 31.25 11.84 -22.82
CA THR A 182 30.47 12.12 -24.03
C THR A 182 31.36 12.21 -25.27
N ASP A 183 32.51 12.88 -25.18
CA ASP A 183 33.46 12.99 -26.29
C ASP A 183 34.03 11.61 -26.69
N ILE A 184 34.37 10.76 -25.72
CA ILE A 184 34.86 9.39 -25.96
C ILE A 184 33.76 8.50 -26.58
N ILE A 185 32.53 8.57 -26.08
CA ILE A 185 31.40 7.81 -26.60
C ILE A 185 31.05 8.23 -28.04
N ASN A 186 31.12 9.54 -28.32
CA ASN A 186 30.94 10.05 -29.68
C ASN A 186 32.10 9.63 -30.61
N PHE A 187 33.32 9.50 -30.09
CA PHE A 187 34.48 9.05 -30.86
C PHE A 187 34.33 7.61 -31.36
N PHE A 188 33.98 6.66 -30.49
CA PHE A 188 33.87 5.25 -30.87
C PHE A 188 32.68 4.92 -31.79
N GLY A 189 31.83 5.90 -32.09
CA GLY A 189 30.65 5.73 -32.91
C GLY A 189 29.60 4.87 -32.19
N GLY A 190 28.45 5.47 -31.89
CA GLY A 190 27.33 4.73 -31.30
C GLY A 190 26.75 3.71 -32.28
N SER A 191 27.39 2.56 -32.43
CA SER A 191 26.81 1.31 -32.90
C SER A 191 26.51 0.45 -31.67
N SER A 192 25.33 -0.19 -31.66
CA SER A 192 24.74 -0.89 -30.51
C SER A 192 25.56 -2.06 -29.97
N SER A 193 26.61 -2.47 -30.69
CA SER A 193 27.54 -3.54 -30.37
C SER A 193 28.93 -3.03 -29.97
N SER A 194 29.09 -1.76 -29.62
CA SER A 194 30.39 -1.23 -29.19
C SER A 194 30.78 -1.83 -27.82
N PRO A 195 31.96 -2.46 -27.69
CA PRO A 195 32.49 -2.96 -26.42
C PRO A 195 32.51 -1.92 -25.30
N LEU A 196 32.57 -0.63 -25.64
CA LEU A 196 32.55 0.47 -24.69
C LEU A 196 31.23 0.56 -23.91
N VAL A 197 30.10 0.25 -24.56
CA VAL A 197 28.77 0.26 -23.90
C VAL A 197 28.68 -0.86 -22.88
N ALA A 198 29.20 -2.04 -23.22
CA ALA A 198 29.26 -3.14 -22.28
C ALA A 198 30.17 -2.81 -21.09
N ILE A 199 31.30 -2.13 -21.32
CA ILE A 199 32.20 -1.66 -20.26
C ILE A 199 31.51 -0.64 -19.35
N LEU A 200 30.84 0.37 -19.93
CA LEU A 200 30.08 1.37 -19.18
C LEU A 200 28.97 0.69 -18.35
N ALA A 201 28.15 -0.14 -18.99
CA ALA A 201 27.03 -0.80 -18.35
C ALA A 201 27.49 -1.75 -17.23
N ASN A 202 28.56 -2.51 -17.46
CA ASN A 202 29.12 -3.40 -16.45
C ASN A 202 29.73 -2.60 -15.29
N ASN A 203 30.50 -1.54 -15.55
CA ASN A 203 31.11 -0.75 -14.48
C ASN A 203 30.05 -0.08 -13.59
N ARG A 204 29.05 0.58 -14.19
CA ARG A 204 27.94 1.22 -13.45
C ARG A 204 27.08 0.21 -12.71
N SER A 205 26.70 -0.91 -13.36
CA SER A 205 25.92 -1.96 -12.68
C SER A 205 26.68 -2.59 -11.51
N GLN A 206 28.00 -2.83 -11.64
CA GLN A 206 28.83 -3.33 -10.54
C GLN A 206 28.94 -2.33 -9.40
N LEU A 207 29.09 -1.03 -9.68
CA LEU A 207 29.09 0.01 -8.65
C LEU A 207 27.78 0.00 -7.85
N ILE A 208 26.65 -0.09 -8.54
CA ILE A 208 25.33 -0.13 -7.89
C ILE A 208 25.18 -1.42 -7.08
N LEU A 209 25.55 -2.57 -7.64
CA LEU A 209 25.44 -3.87 -6.96
C LEU A 209 26.33 -3.93 -5.71
N THR A 210 27.57 -3.45 -5.79
CA THR A 210 28.49 -3.41 -4.63
C THR A 210 28.02 -2.41 -3.56
N SER A 211 27.44 -1.28 -3.96
CA SER A 211 26.87 -0.31 -3.02
C SER A 211 25.58 -0.86 -2.36
N LEU A 212 24.72 -1.54 -3.12
CA LEU A 212 23.52 -2.18 -2.56
C LEU A 212 23.84 -3.42 -1.71
N ALA A 213 25.01 -4.06 -1.91
CA ALA A 213 25.44 -5.21 -1.11
C ALA A 213 25.61 -4.86 0.39
N PHE A 214 25.91 -3.60 0.73
CA PHE A 214 25.93 -3.14 2.13
C PHE A 214 24.56 -3.25 2.82
N LEU A 215 23.47 -3.06 2.06
CA LEU A 215 22.09 -3.12 2.56
C LEU A 215 21.47 -4.50 2.47
N GLU A 216 22.04 -5.39 1.66
CA GLU A 216 21.51 -6.72 1.37
C GLU A 216 21.30 -7.61 2.63
N PRO A 217 22.20 -7.64 3.63
CA PRO A 217 21.99 -8.42 4.85
C PRO A 217 20.73 -8.00 5.61
N PHE A 218 20.47 -6.70 5.68
CA PHE A 218 19.30 -6.13 6.37
C PHE A 218 18.00 -6.33 5.57
N ALA A 219 18.10 -6.44 4.24
CA ALA A 219 16.97 -6.72 3.36
C ALA A 219 16.56 -8.20 3.35
N LYS A 220 17.47 -9.12 3.69
CA LYS A 220 17.22 -10.57 3.78
C LYS A 220 16.51 -10.99 5.07
N GLN A 221 16.66 -10.22 6.15
CA GLN A 221 16.05 -10.52 7.45
C GLN A 221 14.81 -9.64 7.66
N ILE A 222 13.63 -10.28 7.75
CA ILE A 222 12.37 -9.54 7.96
C ILE A 222 12.18 -9.16 9.44
N THR A 223 12.56 -10.06 10.34
CA THR A 223 12.48 -9.89 11.80
C THR A 223 13.77 -10.36 12.45
N THR A 224 14.20 -9.71 13.53
CA THR A 224 15.36 -10.13 14.32
C THR A 224 15.16 -11.48 15.02
N ASN A 225 13.90 -11.86 15.31
CA ASN A 225 13.50 -13.13 15.90
C ASN A 225 12.23 -13.68 15.22
N GLU A 226 12.16 -14.97 14.90
CA GLU A 226 11.03 -15.60 14.21
C GLU A 226 9.69 -15.58 15.01
N ASN A 227 9.79 -15.48 16.34
CA ASN A 227 8.65 -15.50 17.26
C ASN A 227 8.03 -14.11 17.50
N VAL A 228 8.65 -13.03 17.00
CA VAL A 228 8.15 -11.66 17.22
C VAL A 228 7.28 -11.25 16.03
N PRO A 229 6.03 -10.79 16.24
CA PRO A 229 5.19 -10.30 15.16
C PRO A 229 5.81 -9.04 14.54
N TYR A 230 5.70 -8.93 13.22
CA TYR A 230 6.26 -7.81 12.46
C TYR A 230 5.73 -6.46 12.96
N ARG A 231 6.63 -5.48 13.05
CA ARG A 231 6.30 -4.09 13.37
C ARG A 231 6.45 -3.24 12.12
N LYS A 232 5.50 -2.33 11.91
CA LYS A 232 5.50 -1.47 10.73
C LYS A 232 6.82 -0.72 10.58
N GLY A 233 7.41 -0.81 9.40
CA GLY A 233 8.67 -0.14 9.06
C GLY A 233 9.93 -0.67 9.74
N SER A 234 9.89 -1.86 10.35
CA SER A 234 11.09 -2.44 10.97
C SER A 234 12.02 -3.15 9.99
N SER A 235 11.57 -3.42 8.76
CA SER A 235 12.40 -4.11 7.76
C SER A 235 13.39 -3.17 7.07
N GLY A 236 14.65 -3.61 6.96
CA GLY A 236 15.68 -2.94 6.16
C GLY A 236 15.40 -2.96 4.65
N PHE A 237 14.39 -3.72 4.20
CA PHE A 237 13.96 -3.77 2.81
C PHE A 237 13.41 -2.43 2.30
N LEU A 238 12.83 -1.60 3.18
CA LEU A 238 12.37 -0.26 2.83
C LEU A 238 13.53 0.61 2.37
N ASN A 239 14.60 0.67 3.17
CA ASN A 239 15.80 1.45 2.86
C ASN A 239 16.53 0.92 1.63
N TYR A 240 16.54 -0.41 1.45
CA TYR A 240 17.08 -1.02 0.23
C TYR A 240 16.32 -0.54 -1.02
N THR A 241 14.99 -0.49 -0.94
CA THR A 241 14.14 -0.04 -2.05
C THR A 241 14.32 1.46 -2.32
N GLU A 242 14.42 2.27 -1.27
CA GLU A 242 14.67 3.71 -1.40
C GLU A 242 16.04 3.99 -2.04
N ALA A 243 17.10 3.29 -1.58
CA ALA A 243 18.42 3.37 -2.19
C ALA A 243 18.40 2.96 -3.66
N LEU A 244 17.74 1.84 -3.98
CA LEU A 244 17.56 1.37 -5.36
C LEU A 244 16.89 2.43 -6.24
N LEU A 245 15.80 3.04 -5.78
CA LEU A 245 15.11 4.10 -6.51
C LEU A 245 16.02 5.32 -6.73
N GLY A 246 16.80 5.71 -5.72
CA GLY A 246 17.80 6.77 -5.84
C GLY A 246 18.87 6.47 -6.90
N PHE A 247 19.39 5.23 -6.93
CA PHE A 247 20.33 4.82 -7.98
C PHE A 247 19.70 4.84 -9.37
N ILE A 248 18.49 4.29 -9.54
CA ILE A 248 17.79 4.29 -10.84
C ILE A 248 17.51 5.73 -11.30
N ALA A 249 17.19 6.65 -10.38
CA ALA A 249 17.02 8.07 -10.69
C ALA A 249 18.30 8.68 -11.26
N ASN A 250 19.43 8.46 -10.57
CA ASN A 250 20.72 9.00 -10.97
C ASN A 250 21.23 8.38 -12.26
N GLU A 251 21.05 7.08 -12.49
CA GLU A 251 21.41 6.45 -13.76
C GLU A 251 20.57 6.97 -14.93
N TYR A 252 19.32 7.32 -14.68
CA TYR A 252 18.47 7.91 -15.72
C TYR A 252 18.94 9.30 -16.11
N MET A 253 19.37 10.11 -15.14
CA MET A 253 19.97 11.43 -15.39
C MET A 253 21.34 11.30 -16.07
N PHE A 254 22.19 10.39 -15.59
CA PHE A 254 23.50 10.11 -16.18
C PHE A 254 23.40 9.68 -17.64
N THR A 255 22.43 8.83 -17.97
CA THR A 255 22.19 8.41 -19.36
C THR A 255 21.61 9.52 -20.23
N GLU A 256 20.87 10.48 -19.67
CA GLU A 256 20.51 11.71 -20.40
C GLU A 256 21.73 12.56 -20.73
N ASP A 257 22.53 12.87 -19.71
CA ASP A 257 23.61 13.85 -19.84
C ASP A 257 24.65 13.37 -20.86
N ILE A 258 24.90 12.05 -20.92
CA ILE A 258 25.87 11.46 -21.84
C ILE A 258 25.30 11.21 -23.24
N LEU A 259 24.02 10.84 -23.35
CA LEU A 259 23.44 10.30 -24.61
C LEU A 259 22.28 11.14 -25.17
N ALA A 260 22.16 12.40 -24.78
CA ALA A 260 21.10 13.32 -25.21
C ALA A 260 20.82 13.35 -26.73
N LYS A 261 21.84 13.10 -27.56
CA LYS A 261 21.74 13.16 -29.03
C LYS A 261 21.18 11.88 -29.68
N LYS A 262 21.04 10.76 -28.96
CA LYS A 262 20.60 9.45 -29.50
C LYS A 262 19.63 8.71 -28.56
N PRO A 263 18.31 8.98 -28.63
CA PRO A 263 17.33 8.45 -27.67
C PRO A 263 17.23 6.91 -27.67
N SER A 264 17.22 6.26 -28.83
CA SER A 264 17.15 4.79 -28.91
C SER A 264 18.37 4.09 -28.30
N PHE A 265 19.53 4.75 -28.33
CA PHE A 265 20.77 4.22 -27.77
C PHE A 265 20.81 4.43 -26.24
N ARG A 266 20.30 5.57 -25.77
CA ARG A 266 20.11 5.85 -24.34
C ARG A 266 19.27 4.77 -23.66
N ASP A 267 18.14 4.39 -24.25
CA ASP A 267 17.23 3.42 -23.66
C ASP A 267 17.87 2.03 -23.50
N GLN A 268 18.67 1.62 -24.49
CA GLN A 268 19.40 0.35 -24.44
C GLN A 268 20.51 0.36 -23.38
N VAL A 269 21.26 1.46 -23.28
CA VAL A 269 22.33 1.61 -22.28
C VAL A 269 21.76 1.59 -20.87
N PHE A 270 20.68 2.34 -20.62
CA PHE A 270 19.99 2.33 -19.34
C PHE A 270 19.45 0.94 -19.00
N ALA A 271 18.81 0.26 -19.97
CA ALA A 271 18.29 -1.09 -19.75
C ALA A 271 19.42 -2.07 -19.38
N ASN A 272 20.59 -1.98 -20.02
CA ASN A 272 21.74 -2.83 -19.72
C ASN A 272 22.33 -2.56 -18.32
N ILE A 273 22.32 -1.32 -17.83
CA ILE A 273 22.78 -0.97 -16.47
C ILE A 273 21.81 -1.49 -15.42
N VAL A 274 20.50 -1.27 -15.63
CA VAL A 274 19.47 -1.46 -14.61
C VAL A 274 18.97 -2.91 -14.54
N THR A 275 18.99 -3.66 -15.64
CA THR A 275 18.49 -5.06 -15.67
C THR A 275 19.19 -5.98 -14.64
N PRO A 276 20.52 -6.00 -14.50
CA PRO A 276 21.19 -6.80 -13.46
C PRO A 276 20.79 -6.41 -12.03
N VAL A 277 20.60 -5.10 -11.79
CA VAL A 277 20.21 -4.57 -10.49
C VAL A 277 18.77 -4.98 -10.14
N LEU A 278 17.83 -4.85 -11.10
CA LEU A 278 16.45 -5.30 -10.93
C LEU A 278 16.36 -6.81 -10.74
N ASN A 279 17.18 -7.60 -11.45
CA ASN A 279 17.26 -9.04 -11.24
C ASN A 279 17.66 -9.39 -9.81
N ASN A 280 18.62 -8.67 -9.21
CA ASN A 280 18.99 -8.89 -7.82
C ASN A 280 17.85 -8.51 -6.86
N TYR A 281 17.21 -7.38 -7.10
CA TYR A 281 16.04 -6.95 -6.33
C TYR A 281 14.90 -7.98 -6.39
N VAL A 282 14.59 -8.53 -7.57
CA VAL A 282 13.58 -9.59 -7.73
C VAL A 282 13.97 -10.87 -6.97
N LYS A 283 15.26 -11.24 -6.94
CA LYS A 283 15.72 -12.38 -6.13
C LYS A 283 15.47 -12.14 -4.64
N LEU A 284 15.74 -10.94 -4.13
CA LEU A 284 15.47 -10.58 -2.74
C LEU A 284 13.97 -10.55 -2.43
N VAL A 285 13.14 -10.01 -3.33
CA VAL A 285 11.68 -10.04 -3.21
C VAL A 285 11.18 -11.48 -3.10
N LYS A 286 11.62 -12.37 -3.99
CA LYS A 286 11.23 -13.80 -3.98
C LYS A 286 11.69 -14.52 -2.71
N LEU A 287 12.88 -14.20 -2.20
CA LEU A 287 13.36 -14.72 -0.92
C LEU A 287 12.44 -14.29 0.22
N ASN A 288 12.11 -13.00 0.31
CA ASN A 288 11.20 -12.48 1.33
C ASN A 288 9.79 -13.08 1.22
N ILE A 289 9.26 -13.25 0.00
CA ILE A 289 8.00 -13.97 -0.25
C ILE A 289 8.07 -15.40 0.29
N SER A 290 9.18 -16.11 0.07
CA SER A 290 9.35 -17.47 0.60
C SER A 290 9.39 -17.53 2.14
N LEU A 291 9.98 -16.52 2.78
CA LEU A 291 10.00 -16.39 4.25
C LEU A 291 8.61 -16.09 4.80
N ILE A 292 7.85 -15.21 4.13
CA ILE A 292 6.45 -14.91 4.49
C ILE A 292 5.61 -16.18 4.40
N LYS A 293 5.75 -16.96 3.31
CA LYS A 293 5.01 -18.23 3.15
C LYS A 293 5.31 -19.24 4.25
N LYS A 294 6.51 -19.24 4.83
CA LYS A 294 6.87 -20.10 5.97
C LYS A 294 6.23 -19.64 7.28
N ASN A 295 6.09 -18.33 7.51
CA ASN A 295 5.54 -17.77 8.74
C ASN A 295 4.52 -16.65 8.48
N VAL A 296 3.37 -17.04 7.93
CA VAL A 296 2.27 -16.13 7.58
C VAL A 296 1.68 -15.45 8.83
N LEU A 297 1.69 -16.14 9.98
CA LEU A 297 1.07 -15.63 11.21
C LEU A 297 1.78 -14.39 11.77
N ASN A 298 3.11 -14.43 11.87
CA ASN A 298 3.89 -13.33 12.48
C ASN A 298 4.35 -12.31 11.44
N VAL A 299 4.68 -12.75 10.23
CA VAL A 299 5.35 -11.93 9.22
C VAL A 299 4.41 -11.49 8.10
N GLY A 300 3.19 -12.03 8.04
CA GLY A 300 2.23 -11.74 6.96
C GLY A 300 1.95 -10.25 6.73
N LEU A 301 1.95 -9.41 7.77
CA LEU A 301 1.74 -7.97 7.65
C LEU A 301 2.84 -7.26 6.83
N PHE A 302 4.06 -7.81 6.79
CA PHE A 302 5.14 -7.27 5.96
C PHE A 302 4.83 -7.34 4.46
N THR A 303 3.94 -8.25 4.03
CA THR A 303 3.52 -8.34 2.63
C THR A 303 2.93 -7.03 2.10
N PHE A 304 2.29 -6.22 2.96
CA PHE A 304 1.81 -4.89 2.56
C PHE A 304 2.96 -3.96 2.18
N GLU A 305 4.02 -3.91 2.99
CA GLU A 305 5.18 -3.07 2.73
C GLU A 305 5.99 -3.56 1.54
N LEU A 306 6.13 -4.88 1.39
CA LEU A 306 6.79 -5.48 0.25
C LEU A 306 6.03 -5.16 -1.05
N SER A 307 4.70 -5.27 -1.04
CA SER A 307 3.86 -4.91 -2.19
C SER A 307 3.95 -3.42 -2.52
N ASP A 308 3.95 -2.55 -1.51
CA ASP A 308 4.13 -1.11 -1.70
C ASP A 308 5.53 -0.79 -2.28
N CYS A 309 6.60 -1.45 -1.82
CA CYS A 309 7.95 -1.30 -2.37
C CYS A 309 8.03 -1.73 -3.83
N VAL A 310 7.51 -2.91 -4.18
CA VAL A 310 7.48 -3.39 -5.56
C VAL A 310 6.60 -2.50 -6.45
N GLY A 311 5.45 -2.06 -5.93
CA GLY A 311 4.55 -1.14 -6.61
C GLY A 311 5.19 0.24 -6.85
N ASN A 312 5.95 0.77 -5.88
CA ASN A 312 6.69 2.02 -6.02
C ASN A 312 7.84 1.88 -7.04
N ALA A 313 8.55 0.76 -7.03
CA ALA A 313 9.56 0.45 -8.06
C ALA A 313 8.95 0.44 -9.47
N LEU A 314 7.80 -0.22 -9.66
CA LEU A 314 7.10 -0.23 -10.94
C LEU A 314 6.58 1.15 -11.36
N LYS A 315 6.01 1.93 -10.42
CA LYS A 315 5.58 3.31 -10.69
C LYS A 315 6.75 4.18 -11.13
N PHE A 316 7.93 4.00 -10.54
CA PHE A 316 9.13 4.78 -10.88
C PHE A 316 9.68 4.44 -12.28
N LEU A 317 9.47 3.20 -12.73
CA LEU A 317 9.84 2.75 -14.08
C LEU A 317 8.83 3.19 -15.16
N ARG A 318 7.67 3.76 -14.80
CA ARG A 318 6.73 4.32 -15.79
C ARG A 318 7.37 5.45 -16.58
N ASN A 319 7.15 5.46 -17.89
CA ASN A 319 7.81 6.37 -18.84
C ASN A 319 9.34 6.22 -18.95
N LYS A 320 9.93 5.12 -18.47
CA LYS A 320 11.35 4.77 -18.66
C LYS A 320 11.47 3.49 -19.48
N PRO A 321 12.61 3.26 -20.16
CA PRO A 321 12.95 1.93 -20.67
C PRO A 321 12.83 0.90 -19.53
N LEU A 322 12.16 -0.22 -19.80
CA LEU A 322 11.74 -1.27 -18.84
C LEU A 322 10.42 -1.02 -18.06
N GLU A 323 9.50 -0.19 -18.58
CA GLU A 323 8.20 0.10 -17.96
C GLU A 323 7.42 -1.15 -17.47
N ASN A 324 7.41 -2.24 -18.25
CA ASN A 324 6.73 -3.49 -17.92
C ASN A 324 7.71 -4.64 -17.68
N TYR A 325 8.65 -4.46 -16.75
CA TYR A 325 9.59 -5.52 -16.40
C TYR A 325 8.86 -6.74 -15.82
N THR A 326 8.69 -7.79 -16.65
CA THR A 326 7.83 -8.94 -16.36
C THR A 326 8.15 -9.67 -15.04
N PRO A 327 9.42 -9.84 -14.61
CA PRO A 327 9.70 -10.48 -13.33
C PRO A 327 9.21 -9.68 -12.11
N LEU A 328 9.17 -8.35 -12.20
CA LEU A 328 8.62 -7.51 -11.12
C LEU A 328 7.11 -7.57 -11.07
N VAL A 329 6.45 -7.51 -12.23
CA VAL A 329 4.99 -7.66 -12.33
C VAL A 329 4.56 -9.01 -11.76
N SER A 330 5.22 -10.11 -12.14
CA SER A 330 4.94 -11.44 -11.59
C SER A 330 5.16 -11.51 -10.07
N SER A 331 6.17 -10.82 -9.53
CA SER A 331 6.41 -10.80 -8.08
C SER A 331 5.36 -9.96 -7.33
N LEU A 332 4.83 -8.92 -7.97
CA LEU A 332 3.71 -8.12 -7.44
C LEU A 332 2.42 -8.94 -7.42
N ASP A 333 2.14 -9.70 -8.49
CA ASP A 333 0.97 -10.58 -8.56
C ASP A 333 1.01 -11.66 -7.49
N GLU A 334 2.19 -12.28 -7.28
CA GLU A 334 2.41 -13.26 -6.21
C GLU A 334 2.21 -12.64 -4.82
N SER A 335 2.73 -11.43 -4.59
CA SER A 335 2.54 -10.71 -3.32
C SER A 335 1.07 -10.36 -3.09
N THR A 336 0.35 -9.97 -4.17
CA THR A 336 -1.08 -9.65 -4.12
C THR A 336 -1.91 -10.89 -3.81
N SER A 337 -1.58 -12.06 -4.36
CA SER A 337 -2.24 -13.32 -4.03
C SER A 337 -2.07 -13.71 -2.56
N ILE A 338 -0.87 -13.50 -1.98
CA ILE A 338 -0.63 -13.70 -0.54
C ILE A 338 -1.42 -12.69 0.29
N LEU A 339 -1.48 -11.43 -0.15
CA LEU A 339 -2.30 -10.41 0.50
C LEU A 339 -3.78 -10.79 0.53
N GLN A 340 -4.31 -11.31 -0.57
CA GLN A 340 -5.67 -11.83 -0.65
C GLN A 340 -5.88 -13.04 0.29
N SER A 341 -4.91 -13.95 0.37
CA SER A 341 -4.99 -15.08 1.31
C SER A 341 -4.98 -14.62 2.77
N LEU A 342 -4.25 -13.54 3.11
CA LEU A 342 -4.23 -12.99 4.48
C LEU A 342 -5.61 -12.55 4.98
N PHE A 343 -6.48 -12.02 4.12
CA PHE A 343 -7.86 -11.66 4.50
C PHE A 343 -8.65 -12.90 4.91
N ARG A 344 -8.52 -14.01 4.16
CA ARG A 344 -9.13 -15.30 4.48
C ARG A 344 -8.50 -15.94 5.72
N ASP A 345 -7.19 -15.92 5.83
CA ASP A 345 -6.44 -16.47 6.96
C ASP A 345 -6.80 -15.76 8.27
N LEU A 346 -7.11 -14.47 8.22
CA LEU A 346 -7.58 -13.71 9.38
C LEU A 346 -8.92 -14.24 9.90
N ILE A 347 -9.88 -14.55 9.02
CA ILE A 347 -11.17 -15.13 9.41
C ILE A 347 -10.98 -16.52 10.03
N VAL A 348 -10.19 -17.38 9.38
CA VAL A 348 -9.85 -18.72 9.91
C VAL A 348 -9.13 -18.61 11.26
N TYR A 349 -8.25 -17.63 11.42
CA TYR A 349 -7.57 -17.35 12.68
C TYR A 349 -8.54 -16.96 13.79
N ILE A 350 -9.52 -16.10 13.49
CA ILE A 350 -10.57 -15.70 14.44
C ILE A 350 -11.37 -16.92 14.91
N GLU A 351 -11.80 -17.78 13.99
CA GLU A 351 -12.54 -19.01 14.31
C GLU A 351 -11.73 -19.98 15.16
N SER A 352 -10.44 -20.16 14.83
CA SER A 352 -9.52 -21.02 15.58
C SER A 352 -9.29 -20.50 17.01
N LYS A 353 -9.02 -19.20 17.17
CA LYS A 353 -8.82 -18.57 18.48
C LYS A 353 -10.08 -18.55 19.34
N ALA A 354 -11.25 -18.39 18.74
CA ALA A 354 -12.52 -18.53 19.45
C ALA A 354 -12.77 -19.98 19.89
N SER A 355 -12.39 -20.97 19.07
CA SER A 355 -12.56 -22.39 19.36
C SER A 355 -11.63 -22.91 20.48
N GLN A 356 -10.49 -22.25 20.72
CA GLN A 356 -9.55 -22.59 21.80
C GLN A 356 -10.11 -22.37 23.21
N LEU A 357 -11.19 -21.59 23.36
CA LEU A 357 -11.80 -21.32 24.66
C LEU A 357 -12.38 -22.60 25.27
N SER A 358 -11.77 -23.19 26.31
CA SER A 358 -12.27 -24.43 26.92
C SER A 358 -13.42 -24.21 27.90
N GLN A 359 -13.42 -23.10 28.63
CA GLN A 359 -14.42 -22.74 29.63
C GLN A 359 -14.72 -21.23 29.56
N LEU A 360 -15.94 -20.84 29.94
CA LEU A 360 -16.28 -19.43 30.10
C LEU A 360 -15.63 -18.89 31.38
N PRO A 361 -15.06 -17.66 31.37
CA PRO A 361 -14.56 -17.02 32.58
C PRO A 361 -15.63 -16.99 33.68
N SER A 362 -15.22 -17.18 34.93
CA SER A 362 -16.12 -17.14 36.09
C SER A 362 -16.87 -15.80 36.20
N ASP A 363 -16.22 -14.71 35.80
CA ASP A 363 -16.78 -13.35 35.78
C ASP A 363 -17.57 -13.04 34.48
N ASN A 364 -17.61 -13.97 33.52
CA ASN A 364 -18.12 -13.74 32.15
C ASN A 364 -17.50 -12.49 31.50
N GLY A 365 -16.27 -12.16 31.88
CA GLY A 365 -15.53 -11.00 31.40
C GLY A 365 -14.96 -11.18 30.00
N VAL A 366 -14.11 -10.22 29.61
CA VAL A 366 -13.36 -10.27 28.36
C VAL A 366 -12.41 -11.47 28.36
N ILE A 367 -12.34 -12.18 27.23
CA ILE A 367 -11.37 -13.25 27.01
C ILE A 367 -10.10 -12.76 26.29
N GLU A 368 -8.98 -13.43 26.55
CA GLU A 368 -7.71 -13.14 25.89
C GLU A 368 -7.79 -13.28 24.36
N SER A 369 -8.57 -14.22 23.84
CA SER A 369 -8.77 -14.37 22.39
C SER A 369 -9.34 -13.11 21.74
N THR A 370 -10.25 -12.39 22.42
CA THR A 370 -10.80 -11.12 21.92
C THR A 370 -9.73 -10.03 21.88
N ILE A 371 -8.90 -9.95 22.93
CA ILE A 371 -7.80 -8.98 23.02
C ILE A 371 -6.77 -9.23 21.91
N ASP A 372 -6.39 -10.49 21.70
CA ASP A 372 -5.43 -10.88 20.67
C ASP A 372 -5.94 -10.61 19.25
N VAL A 373 -7.19 -11.01 18.95
CA VAL A 373 -7.83 -10.73 17.66
C VAL A 373 -7.94 -9.23 17.41
N MET A 374 -8.36 -8.44 18.40
CA MET A 374 -8.47 -6.99 18.26
C MET A 374 -7.10 -6.30 18.14
N SER A 375 -6.08 -6.79 18.84
CA SER A 375 -4.70 -6.34 18.67
C SER A 375 -4.21 -6.58 17.23
N ARG A 376 -4.54 -7.74 16.65
CA ARG A 376 -4.20 -8.08 15.27
C ARG A 376 -4.99 -7.25 14.25
N LEU A 377 -6.29 -7.06 14.46
CA LEU A 377 -7.13 -6.18 13.63
C LEU A 377 -6.65 -4.73 13.65
N ARG A 378 -6.22 -4.24 14.83
CA ARG A 378 -5.61 -2.92 14.97
C ARG A 378 -4.32 -2.82 14.15
N LYS A 379 -3.39 -3.78 14.27
CA LYS A 379 -2.17 -3.80 13.45
C LYS A 379 -2.47 -3.85 11.95
N PHE A 380 -3.49 -4.61 11.55
CA PHE A 380 -3.94 -4.67 10.16
C PHE A 380 -4.49 -3.31 9.68
N SER A 381 -5.18 -2.57 10.56
CA SER A 381 -5.73 -1.23 10.24
C SER A 381 -4.66 -0.15 10.02
N GLU A 382 -3.46 -0.32 10.57
CA GLU A 382 -2.32 0.60 10.35
C GLU A 382 -1.84 0.61 8.88
N TYR A 383 -2.23 -0.40 8.09
CA TYR A 383 -1.94 -0.56 6.66
C TYR A 383 -3.10 -0.13 5.76
N LYS A 384 -3.90 0.87 6.18
CA LYS A 384 -5.09 1.37 5.46
C LYS A 384 -4.92 1.52 3.94
N GLN A 385 -3.86 2.17 3.47
CA GLN A 385 -3.62 2.38 2.04
C GLN A 385 -3.32 1.07 1.29
N GLY A 386 -2.48 0.21 1.86
CA GLY A 386 -2.21 -1.13 1.33
C GLY A 386 -3.50 -1.96 1.23
N CYS A 387 -4.31 -1.96 2.28
CA CYS A 387 -5.60 -2.66 2.27
C CYS A 387 -6.56 -2.12 1.19
N LEU A 388 -6.64 -0.80 1.00
CA LEU A 388 -7.48 -0.19 -0.04
C LEU A 388 -7.03 -0.60 -1.46
N ASN A 389 -5.73 -0.74 -1.69
CA ASN A 389 -5.19 -1.18 -2.98
C ASN A 389 -5.46 -2.67 -3.24
N CYS A 390 -5.34 -3.53 -2.22
CA CYS A 390 -5.58 -4.97 -2.37
C CYS A 390 -7.05 -5.32 -2.56
N ILE A 391 -7.95 -4.56 -1.95
CA ILE A 391 -9.39 -4.81 -2.00
C ILE A 391 -10.00 -4.49 -3.37
N VAL A 392 -9.27 -3.79 -4.24
CA VAL A 392 -9.69 -3.52 -5.62
C VAL A 392 -9.86 -4.84 -6.38
N GLY A 393 -11.10 -5.20 -6.70
CA GLY A 393 -11.44 -6.42 -7.43
C GLY A 393 -11.79 -7.63 -6.57
N MET A 394 -11.60 -7.57 -5.24
CA MET A 394 -12.02 -8.64 -4.35
C MET A 394 -13.54 -8.63 -4.11
N ARG A 395 -14.10 -9.81 -3.89
CA ARG A 395 -15.50 -9.97 -3.48
C ARG A 395 -15.57 -10.39 -2.02
N ARG A 396 -16.67 -10.01 -1.35
CA ARG A 396 -16.95 -10.42 0.03
C ARG A 396 -16.90 -11.94 0.23
N GLU A 397 -17.31 -12.71 -0.79
CA GLU A 397 -17.33 -14.17 -0.76
C GLU A 397 -15.93 -14.82 -0.74
N GLU A 398 -14.87 -14.08 -1.10
CA GLU A 398 -13.51 -14.63 -1.18
C GLU A 398 -12.87 -14.84 0.20
N TRP A 399 -13.16 -13.95 1.15
CA TRP A 399 -12.66 -14.06 2.53
C TRP A 399 -13.58 -14.84 3.48
N LEU A 400 -14.84 -15.07 3.09
CA LEU A 400 -15.78 -15.84 3.91
C LEU A 400 -15.61 -17.37 3.73
N PRO A 401 -15.94 -18.18 4.76
CA PRO A 401 -16.07 -19.62 4.61
C PRO A 401 -17.11 -19.98 3.55
N LYS A 402 -16.98 -21.10 2.83
CA LYS A 402 -17.92 -21.45 1.73
C LYS A 402 -19.35 -21.73 2.22
N ASP A 403 -19.51 -22.16 3.47
CA ASP A 403 -20.78 -22.55 4.09
C ASP A 403 -21.29 -21.51 5.11
N TYR A 404 -21.11 -20.21 4.82
CA TYR A 404 -21.53 -19.15 5.75
C TYR A 404 -23.04 -18.88 5.66
N ASN A 405 -23.68 -18.67 6.82
CA ASN A 405 -25.07 -18.26 6.88
C ASN A 405 -25.16 -16.73 6.96
N GLU A 406 -25.89 -16.09 6.04
CA GLU A 406 -26.06 -14.62 6.03
C GLU A 406 -26.63 -14.08 7.35
N LYS A 407 -27.42 -14.88 8.09
CA LYS A 407 -27.99 -14.48 9.40
C LYS A 407 -26.93 -14.21 10.48
N GLU A 408 -25.76 -14.85 10.36
CA GLU A 408 -24.66 -14.67 11.31
C GLU A 408 -24.10 -13.25 11.25
N TYR A 409 -24.10 -12.64 10.06
CA TYR A 409 -23.56 -11.31 9.81
C TYR A 409 -24.63 -10.22 9.98
N THR A 410 -24.19 -9.01 10.32
CA THR A 410 -25.08 -7.84 10.50
C THR A 410 -25.40 -7.10 9.19
N LEU A 411 -24.73 -7.48 8.10
CA LEU A 411 -24.98 -6.95 6.77
C LEU A 411 -26.15 -7.70 6.12
N GLN A 412 -27.30 -7.04 5.99
CA GLN A 412 -28.52 -7.63 5.41
C GLN A 412 -28.83 -7.13 3.99
N GLU A 413 -28.14 -6.08 3.51
CA GLU A 413 -28.38 -5.53 2.18
C GLU A 413 -27.27 -5.97 1.20
N ARG A 414 -27.62 -6.78 0.18
CA ARG A 414 -26.78 -7.04 -1.00
C ARG A 414 -26.67 -5.81 -1.93
N LYS A 415 -26.66 -4.59 -1.39
CA LYS A 415 -26.40 -3.40 -2.21
C LYS A 415 -24.96 -3.48 -2.68
N GLN A 416 -24.74 -3.27 -3.98
CA GLN A 416 -23.40 -3.28 -4.56
C GLN A 416 -22.51 -2.32 -3.76
N ILE A 417 -21.47 -2.88 -3.14
CA ILE A 417 -20.47 -2.11 -2.43
C ILE A 417 -19.60 -1.45 -3.52
N ASN A 418 -20.02 -0.27 -3.98
CA ASN A 418 -19.40 0.39 -5.14
C ASN A 418 -18.08 1.12 -4.81
N SER A 419 -17.71 1.21 -3.53
CA SER A 419 -16.49 1.91 -3.09
C SER A 419 -15.57 0.98 -2.32
N ASN A 420 -14.28 0.98 -2.66
CA ASN A 420 -13.23 0.22 -1.97
C ASN A 420 -13.19 0.53 -0.47
N THR A 421 -13.50 1.77 -0.09
CA THR A 421 -13.59 2.19 1.32
C THR A 421 -14.73 1.49 2.06
N ALA A 422 -15.89 1.36 1.41
CA ALA A 422 -17.04 0.66 1.95
C ALA A 422 -16.78 -0.86 2.00
N LEU A 423 -15.99 -1.42 1.08
CA LEU A 423 -15.62 -2.83 1.07
C LEU A 423 -14.63 -3.15 2.19
N LEU A 424 -13.67 -2.26 2.47
CA LEU A 424 -12.78 -2.37 3.63
C LEU A 424 -13.54 -2.27 4.95
N SER A 425 -14.48 -1.31 5.07
CA SER A 425 -15.39 -1.21 6.22
C SER A 425 -16.21 -2.50 6.41
N CYS A 426 -16.68 -3.09 5.31
CA CYS A 426 -17.40 -4.37 5.32
C CYS A 426 -16.52 -5.50 5.85
N PHE A 427 -15.27 -5.62 5.38
CA PHE A 427 -14.33 -6.65 5.81
C PHE A 427 -14.08 -6.60 7.33
N PHE A 428 -13.73 -5.42 7.87
CA PHE A 428 -13.49 -5.28 9.31
C PHE A 428 -14.75 -5.55 10.13
N SER A 429 -15.91 -5.12 9.65
CA SER A 429 -17.19 -5.43 10.30
C SER A 429 -17.52 -6.92 10.25
N ASP A 430 -17.22 -7.61 9.15
CA ASP A 430 -17.39 -9.06 9.02
C ASP A 430 -16.43 -9.84 9.93
N CYS A 431 -15.21 -9.33 10.15
CA CYS A 431 -14.28 -9.90 11.14
C CYS A 431 -14.82 -9.81 12.57
N ILE A 432 -15.40 -8.66 12.92
CA ILE A 432 -16.03 -8.45 14.23
C ILE A 432 -17.27 -9.35 14.38
N ASP A 433 -18.12 -9.42 13.36
CA ASP A 433 -19.28 -10.33 13.35
C ASP A 433 -18.82 -11.79 13.51
N CYS A 434 -17.80 -12.22 12.75
CA CYS A 434 -17.24 -13.57 12.81
C CYS A 434 -16.68 -13.89 14.21
N LEU A 435 -15.97 -12.95 14.84
CA LEU A 435 -15.47 -13.13 16.20
C LEU A 435 -16.63 -13.36 17.17
N ILE A 436 -17.62 -12.47 17.17
CA ILE A 436 -18.73 -12.54 18.11
C ILE A 436 -19.60 -13.77 17.89
N VAL A 437 -19.88 -14.14 16.63
CA VAL A 437 -20.59 -15.37 16.27
C VAL A 437 -19.82 -16.61 16.68
N SER A 438 -18.50 -16.62 16.48
CA SER A 438 -17.66 -17.76 16.89
C SER A 438 -17.62 -17.92 18.40
N LEU A 439 -17.61 -16.81 19.15
CA LEU A 439 -17.74 -16.81 20.60
C LEU A 439 -19.13 -17.25 21.07
N GLU A 440 -20.19 -16.84 20.39
CA GLU A 440 -21.54 -17.33 20.66
C GLU A 440 -21.64 -18.83 20.46
N ARG A 441 -21.19 -19.33 19.30
CA ARG A 441 -21.17 -20.75 18.95
C ARG A 441 -20.41 -21.54 20.00
N ARG A 442 -19.26 -21.04 20.44
CA ARG A 442 -18.46 -21.69 21.47
C ARG A 442 -19.10 -21.65 22.85
N ALA A 443 -19.67 -20.52 23.25
CA ALA A 443 -20.38 -20.39 24.53
C ALA A 443 -21.59 -21.34 24.61
N GLN A 444 -22.37 -21.46 23.53
CA GLN A 444 -23.48 -22.41 23.45
C GLN A 444 -23.00 -23.87 23.57
N ARG A 445 -21.91 -24.26 22.88
CA ARG A 445 -21.34 -25.61 23.01
C ARG A 445 -20.84 -25.94 24.43
N ILE A 446 -20.28 -24.96 25.14
CA ILE A 446 -19.78 -25.14 26.51
C ILE A 446 -20.94 -25.29 27.50
N LEU A 447 -21.95 -24.42 27.39
CA LEU A 447 -23.09 -24.41 28.32
C LEU A 447 -24.11 -25.51 28.01
N MET A 448 -24.20 -25.94 26.75
CA MET A 448 -25.18 -26.92 26.26
C MET A 448 -24.50 -27.95 25.33
N PRO A 449 -23.73 -28.91 25.87
CA PRO A 449 -22.96 -29.85 25.05
C PRO A 449 -23.81 -30.77 24.15
N ASN A 450 -25.05 -31.04 24.55
CA ASN A 450 -25.94 -32.01 23.89
C ASN A 450 -26.87 -31.37 22.82
N GLN A 451 -26.73 -30.07 22.53
CA GLN A 451 -27.57 -29.37 21.58
C GLN A 451 -26.75 -28.72 20.47
N GLU A 452 -27.29 -28.74 19.25
CA GLU A 452 -26.73 -27.97 18.15
C GLU A 452 -26.86 -26.46 18.43
N PRO A 453 -25.77 -25.67 18.25
CA PRO A 453 -25.82 -24.23 18.43
C PRO A 453 -26.82 -23.56 17.47
N ASP A 454 -27.76 -22.80 18.03
CA ASP A 454 -28.70 -21.94 17.30
C ASP A 454 -28.26 -20.49 17.48
N ILE A 455 -27.53 -19.99 16.49
CA ILE A 455 -26.75 -18.75 16.54
C ILE A 455 -27.58 -17.57 16.03
N ALA A 456 -27.33 -16.37 16.56
CA ALA A 456 -27.94 -15.12 16.10
C ALA A 456 -29.48 -15.10 16.18
N ASN A 457 -30.07 -15.92 17.06
CA ASN A 457 -31.50 -16.05 17.30
C ASN A 457 -31.88 -15.65 18.75
N PRO A 458 -32.27 -14.38 18.99
CA PRO A 458 -32.71 -13.92 20.31
C PRO A 458 -33.99 -14.61 20.82
N THR A 459 -34.79 -15.16 19.90
CA THR A 459 -36.06 -15.82 20.20
C THR A 459 -35.92 -17.34 20.34
N SER A 460 -34.70 -17.88 20.31
CA SER A 460 -34.50 -19.33 20.38
C SER A 460 -35.08 -19.90 21.69
N PRO A 461 -35.99 -20.88 21.63
CA PRO A 461 -36.46 -21.60 22.80
C PRO A 461 -35.46 -22.65 23.28
N ARG A 462 -34.47 -23.01 22.44
CA ARG A 462 -33.44 -24.02 22.75
C ARG A 462 -32.43 -23.48 23.76
N ASN A 463 -32.07 -22.21 23.64
CA ASN A 463 -31.06 -21.58 24.49
C ASN A 463 -31.63 -21.18 25.86
N THR A 464 -31.26 -21.91 26.91
CA THR A 464 -31.66 -21.64 28.30
C THR A 464 -30.76 -20.63 29.01
N PHE A 465 -29.58 -20.33 28.46
CA PHE A 465 -28.58 -19.45 29.07
C PHE A 465 -28.42 -18.12 28.32
N LYS A 466 -29.50 -17.64 27.69
CA LYS A 466 -29.51 -16.41 26.87
C LYS A 466 -29.00 -15.20 27.64
N GLN A 467 -29.42 -15.01 28.88
CA GLN A 467 -28.96 -13.88 29.70
C GLN A 467 -27.44 -13.90 29.94
N ARG A 468 -26.88 -15.08 30.26
CA ARG A 468 -25.45 -15.26 30.52
C ARG A 468 -24.61 -15.06 29.25
N ILE A 469 -25.02 -15.65 28.13
CA ILE A 469 -24.34 -15.51 26.84
C ILE A 469 -24.43 -14.06 26.34
N GLY A 470 -25.60 -13.42 26.49
CA GLY A 470 -25.81 -12.01 26.16
C GLY A 470 -24.85 -11.10 26.93
N PHE A 471 -24.76 -11.26 28.26
CA PHE A 471 -23.84 -10.47 29.08
C PHE A 471 -22.37 -10.67 28.67
N PHE A 472 -21.93 -11.91 28.50
CA PHE A 472 -20.59 -12.24 28.04
C PHE A 472 -20.23 -11.55 26.71
N LEU A 473 -21.12 -11.62 25.72
CA LEU A 473 -20.86 -11.05 24.40
C LEU A 473 -20.92 -9.52 24.40
N ILE A 474 -21.83 -8.88 25.16
CA ILE A 474 -21.87 -7.42 25.28
C ILE A 474 -20.58 -6.89 25.94
N THR A 475 -20.04 -7.58 26.94
CA THR A 475 -18.76 -7.20 27.57
C THR A 475 -17.61 -7.24 26.56
N ASN A 476 -17.56 -8.29 25.73
CA ASN A 476 -16.56 -8.38 24.65
C ASN A 476 -16.77 -7.30 23.57
N ILE A 477 -18.01 -7.03 23.15
CA ILE A 477 -18.35 -5.96 22.19
C ILE A 477 -17.95 -4.58 22.74
N THR A 478 -18.15 -4.33 24.03
CA THR A 478 -17.79 -3.06 24.67
C THR A 478 -16.28 -2.82 24.62
N LEU A 479 -15.47 -3.87 24.82
CA LEU A 479 -14.03 -3.76 24.60
C LEU A 479 -13.70 -3.48 23.12
N ILE A 480 -14.37 -4.17 22.19
CA ILE A 480 -14.19 -3.95 20.75
C ILE A 480 -14.47 -2.48 20.40
N GLU A 481 -15.56 -1.89 20.91
CA GLU A 481 -15.89 -0.47 20.76
C GLU A 481 -14.80 0.45 21.32
N GLN A 482 -14.25 0.14 22.49
CA GLN A 482 -13.16 0.91 23.10
C GLN A 482 -11.86 0.84 22.26
N ILE A 483 -11.54 -0.32 21.68
CA ILE A 483 -10.37 -0.46 20.81
C ILE A 483 -10.60 0.23 19.47
N VAL A 484 -11.78 0.08 18.88
CA VAL A 484 -12.16 0.73 17.62
C VAL A 484 -12.08 2.24 17.75
N SER A 485 -12.69 2.83 18.78
CA SER A 485 -12.70 4.28 19.01
C SER A 485 -11.31 4.89 19.19
N ARG A 486 -10.34 4.13 19.71
CA ARG A 486 -8.95 4.57 19.93
C ARG A 486 -7.99 4.24 18.79
N SER A 487 -8.45 3.65 17.69
CA SER A 487 -7.60 3.20 16.59
C SER A 487 -8.05 3.72 15.22
N GLU A 488 -7.21 3.51 14.20
CA GLU A 488 -7.51 3.85 12.80
C GLU A 488 -8.78 3.12 12.29
N LEU A 489 -9.19 2.03 12.96
CA LEU A 489 -10.45 1.32 12.71
C LEU A 489 -11.67 2.25 12.76
N ASN A 490 -11.69 3.27 13.62
CA ASN A 490 -12.80 4.22 13.66
C ASN A 490 -12.95 4.98 12.33
N SER A 491 -11.83 5.43 11.76
CA SER A 491 -11.81 6.10 10.45
C SER A 491 -12.22 5.15 9.32
N ILE A 492 -11.79 3.88 9.38
CA ILE A 492 -12.06 2.89 8.33
C ILE A 492 -13.51 2.40 8.37
N LEU A 493 -14.05 2.10 9.54
CA LEU A 493 -15.42 1.60 9.70
C LEU A 493 -16.45 2.67 9.33
N GLY A 494 -16.20 3.93 9.72
CA GLY A 494 -17.10 5.05 9.46
C GLY A 494 -18.52 4.82 9.99
N GLU A 495 -19.49 5.57 9.47
CA GLU A 495 -20.88 5.49 9.93
C GLU A 495 -21.52 4.12 9.70
N ARG A 496 -21.24 3.49 8.54
CA ARG A 496 -21.81 2.18 8.18
C ARG A 496 -21.33 1.06 9.10
N GLY A 497 -20.03 1.03 9.41
CA GLY A 497 -19.46 0.03 10.32
C GLY A 497 -19.94 0.25 11.75
N ASN A 498 -20.03 1.49 12.21
CA ASN A 498 -20.58 1.82 13.53
C ASN A 498 -22.05 1.41 13.66
N ALA A 499 -22.87 1.64 12.63
CA ALA A 499 -24.26 1.18 12.61
C ALA A 499 -24.37 -0.36 12.67
N ARG A 500 -23.43 -1.10 12.07
CA ARG A 500 -23.36 -2.57 12.16
C ARG A 500 -22.96 -3.03 13.56
N LEU A 501 -21.96 -2.39 14.17
CA LEU A 501 -21.55 -2.66 15.54
C LEU A 501 -22.68 -2.43 16.54
N GLU A 502 -23.44 -1.35 16.38
CA GLU A 502 -24.64 -1.06 17.16
C GLU A 502 -25.74 -2.12 16.95
N LYS A 503 -25.95 -2.59 15.71
CA LYS A 503 -26.88 -3.71 15.43
C LYS A 503 -26.44 -5.00 16.13
N LEU A 504 -25.13 -5.30 16.10
CA LEU A 504 -24.56 -6.47 16.77
C LEU A 504 -24.76 -6.38 18.29
N LYS A 505 -24.50 -5.22 18.89
CA LYS A 505 -24.74 -4.96 20.30
C LYS A 505 -26.22 -5.14 20.67
N LYS A 506 -27.13 -4.54 19.90
CA LYS A 506 -28.58 -4.68 20.10
C LYS A 506 -29.04 -6.14 20.04
N ARG A 507 -28.46 -6.97 19.17
CA ARG A 507 -28.74 -8.42 19.11
C ARG A 507 -28.48 -9.10 20.45
N TYR A 508 -27.34 -8.84 21.10
CA TYR A 508 -27.00 -9.49 22.37
C TYR A 508 -27.61 -8.80 23.59
N VAL A 509 -27.95 -7.51 23.51
CA VAL A 509 -28.85 -6.86 24.46
C VAL A 509 -30.22 -7.55 24.44
N ASN A 510 -30.73 -7.92 23.26
CA ASN A 510 -31.97 -8.69 23.15
C ASN A 510 -31.87 -10.10 23.75
N TYR A 511 -30.70 -10.74 23.71
CA TYR A 511 -30.45 -11.99 24.44
C TYR A 511 -30.53 -11.78 25.95
N PHE A 512 -29.87 -10.72 26.44
CA PHE A 512 -29.85 -10.38 27.85
C PHE A 512 -31.26 -10.10 28.40
N VAL A 513 -32.07 -9.39 27.62
CA VAL A 513 -33.44 -8.99 27.99
C VAL A 513 -34.47 -10.09 27.67
N SER A 514 -34.08 -11.21 27.05
CA SER A 514 -35.02 -12.30 26.67
C SER A 514 -35.80 -12.85 27.86
N ASP A 515 -35.14 -13.06 28.99
CA ASP A 515 -35.80 -13.67 30.16
C ASP A 515 -36.75 -12.68 30.84
N TRP A 516 -36.40 -11.39 30.80
CA TRP A 516 -37.30 -10.29 31.17
C TRP A 516 -38.50 -10.20 30.22
N ARG A 517 -38.32 -10.45 28.91
CA ARG A 517 -39.43 -10.53 27.95
C ARG A 517 -40.36 -11.68 28.26
N ALA A 518 -39.83 -12.87 28.54
CA ALA A 518 -40.64 -14.01 28.96
C ALA A 518 -41.44 -13.71 30.23
N LEU A 519 -40.81 -13.06 31.23
CA LEU A 519 -41.48 -12.59 32.44
C LEU A 519 -42.65 -11.65 32.12
N THR A 520 -42.42 -10.65 31.26
CA THR A 520 -43.45 -9.67 30.89
C THR A 520 -44.52 -10.23 29.96
N SER A 521 -44.21 -11.25 29.16
CA SER A 521 -45.20 -11.94 28.31
C SER A 521 -46.30 -12.59 29.15
N ASN A 522 -45.97 -13.10 30.33
CA ASN A 522 -46.95 -13.64 31.27
C ASN A 522 -47.97 -12.58 31.75
N LEU A 523 -47.62 -11.29 31.67
CA LEU A 523 -48.52 -10.16 31.98
C LEU A 523 -49.39 -9.73 30.78
N LEU A 524 -48.99 -10.08 29.56
CA LEU A 524 -49.68 -9.69 28.32
C LEU A 524 -50.90 -10.55 28.01
N ASP A 525 -50.87 -11.83 28.40
CA ASP A 525 -51.98 -12.75 28.13
C ASP A 525 -53.29 -12.21 28.75
N ALA A 526 -54.26 -11.91 27.89
CA ALA A 526 -55.51 -11.27 28.28
C ALA A 526 -56.31 -12.18 29.21
N VAL A 527 -56.54 -11.75 30.45
CA VAL A 527 -57.66 -12.26 31.24
C VAL A 527 -58.89 -11.53 30.71
N PHE A 528 -59.85 -12.27 30.14
CA PHE A 528 -61.10 -11.70 29.62
C PHE A 528 -61.77 -10.89 30.73
N VAL A 529 -61.99 -9.59 30.48
CA VAL A 529 -62.81 -8.73 31.32
C VAL A 529 -64.15 -8.64 30.60
N ASP A 530 -65.20 -9.12 31.25
CA ASP A 530 -66.56 -9.03 30.72
C ASP A 530 -66.94 -7.56 30.51
N SER A 531 -67.79 -7.27 29.52
CA SER A 531 -68.14 -5.90 29.08
C SER A 531 -68.80 -5.01 30.16
N SER A 532 -69.00 -5.53 31.36
CA SER A 532 -69.47 -4.85 32.58
C SER A 532 -68.37 -4.39 33.54
N GLY A 533 -67.08 -4.63 33.23
CA GLY A 533 -65.94 -4.23 34.07
C GLY A 533 -65.79 -5.03 35.37
N LYS A 534 -66.63 -6.06 35.60
CA LYS A 534 -66.55 -6.95 36.77
C LYS A 534 -65.75 -8.21 36.42
N VAL A 535 -64.63 -8.38 37.11
CA VAL A 535 -63.77 -9.57 37.03
C VAL A 535 -64.43 -10.73 37.81
N SER A 536 -64.63 -11.88 37.16
CA SER A 536 -65.22 -13.07 37.79
C SER A 536 -64.32 -13.62 38.92
N ALA A 537 -64.88 -14.41 39.85
CA ALA A 537 -64.10 -15.03 40.92
C ALA A 537 -62.97 -15.94 40.37
N LYS A 538 -63.25 -16.68 39.29
CA LYS A 538 -62.27 -17.51 38.56
C LYS A 538 -61.14 -16.67 37.96
N ASP A 539 -61.47 -15.51 37.41
CA ASP A 539 -60.50 -14.58 36.81
C ASP A 539 -59.66 -13.89 37.89
N LYS A 540 -60.24 -13.59 39.06
CA LYS A 540 -59.52 -13.06 40.22
C LYS A 540 -58.44 -14.01 40.72
N ASP A 541 -58.69 -15.32 40.71
CA ASP A 541 -57.68 -16.31 41.10
C ASP A 541 -56.59 -16.45 40.04
N GLN A 542 -56.93 -16.40 38.75
CA GLN A 542 -55.93 -16.32 37.67
C GLN A 542 -55.07 -15.06 37.76
N ILE A 543 -55.66 -13.90 38.09
CA ILE A 543 -54.92 -12.64 38.27
C ILE A 543 -53.96 -12.74 39.46
N LYS A 544 -54.40 -13.32 40.60
CA LYS A 544 -53.50 -13.59 41.74
C LYS A 544 -52.34 -14.49 41.34
N GLU A 545 -52.61 -15.55 40.58
CA GLU A 545 -51.59 -16.48 40.10
C GLU A 545 -50.58 -15.78 39.18
N LYS A 546 -51.05 -14.87 38.30
CA LYS A 546 -50.17 -14.06 37.44
C LYS A 546 -49.30 -13.09 38.24
N PHE A 547 -49.86 -12.37 39.23
CA PHE A 547 -49.06 -11.52 40.12
C PHE A 547 -48.04 -12.34 40.90
N LYS A 548 -48.40 -13.53 41.39
CA LYS A 548 -47.49 -14.43 42.09
C LYS A 548 -46.34 -14.88 41.17
N LYS A 549 -46.67 -15.45 40.00
CA LYS A 549 -45.66 -15.89 39.00
C LYS A 549 -44.76 -14.75 38.56
N PHE A 550 -45.30 -13.54 38.40
CA PHE A 550 -44.50 -12.36 38.08
C PHE A 550 -43.55 -11.99 39.22
N ASN A 551 -44.02 -11.94 40.46
CA ASN A 551 -43.15 -11.59 41.60
C ASN A 551 -42.03 -12.62 41.79
N ASP A 552 -42.37 -13.92 41.72
CA ASP A 552 -41.41 -15.01 41.87
C ASP A 552 -40.33 -14.93 40.77
N GLY A 553 -40.74 -14.78 39.50
CA GLY A 553 -39.80 -14.63 38.38
C GLY A 553 -39.03 -13.31 38.39
N PHE A 554 -39.63 -12.21 38.85
CA PHE A 554 -38.96 -10.93 39.00
C PHE A 554 -37.86 -10.99 40.07
N GLU A 555 -38.13 -11.63 41.22
CA GLU A 555 -37.16 -11.79 42.30
C GLU A 555 -36.01 -12.71 41.90
N GLU A 556 -36.30 -13.79 41.17
CA GLU A 556 -35.30 -14.67 40.59
C GLU A 556 -34.38 -13.91 39.61
N LEU A 557 -34.96 -13.18 38.66
CA LEU A 557 -34.18 -12.39 37.69
C LEU A 557 -33.40 -11.25 38.36
N ALA A 558 -33.98 -10.59 39.35
CA ALA A 558 -33.31 -9.55 40.14
C ALA A 558 -32.14 -10.11 40.95
N SER A 559 -32.28 -11.32 41.50
CA SER A 559 -31.20 -12.04 42.19
C SER A 559 -30.09 -12.44 41.21
N ASN A 560 -30.45 -13.02 40.06
CA ASN A 560 -29.51 -13.39 39.01
C ASN A 560 -28.78 -12.16 38.45
N PHE A 561 -29.46 -11.01 38.34
CA PHE A 561 -28.86 -9.77 37.87
C PHE A 561 -27.65 -9.32 38.72
N LYS A 562 -27.72 -9.51 40.04
CA LYS A 562 -26.62 -9.17 40.97
C LYS A 562 -25.34 -9.98 40.75
N HIS A 563 -25.44 -11.13 40.09
CA HIS A 563 -24.28 -11.95 39.78
C HIS A 563 -23.48 -11.44 38.56
N PHE A 564 -24.04 -10.51 37.77
CA PHE A 564 -23.34 -9.88 36.66
C PHE A 564 -22.56 -8.65 37.15
N ARG A 565 -21.22 -8.75 37.20
CA ARG A 565 -20.36 -7.61 37.53
C ARG A 565 -20.18 -6.70 36.31
N ILE A 566 -21.12 -5.77 36.11
CA ILE A 566 -21.04 -4.79 35.02
C ILE A 566 -20.00 -3.71 35.38
N SER A 567 -18.84 -3.74 34.74
CA SER A 567 -17.74 -2.79 35.01
C SER A 567 -17.90 -1.45 34.30
N ASP A 568 -18.58 -1.40 33.14
CA ASP A 568 -18.77 -0.17 32.36
C ASP A 568 -20.08 0.56 32.73
N PRO A 569 -20.02 1.81 33.23
CA PRO A 569 -21.20 2.61 33.56
C PRO A 569 -22.15 2.85 32.38
N ALA A 570 -21.62 2.98 31.15
CA ALA A 570 -22.44 3.22 29.96
C ALA A 570 -23.26 1.97 29.61
N MET A 571 -22.61 0.81 29.58
CA MET A 571 -23.28 -0.49 29.43
C MET A 571 -24.33 -0.73 30.53
N LYS A 572 -24.02 -0.39 31.78
CA LYS A 572 -24.93 -0.54 32.92
C LYS A 572 -26.20 0.31 32.75
N LYS A 573 -26.03 1.57 32.36
CA LYS A 573 -27.15 2.50 32.08
C LYS A 573 -28.01 1.99 30.92
N LEU A 574 -27.38 1.48 29.85
CA LEU A 574 -28.09 0.94 28.68
C LEU A 574 -28.95 -0.26 29.06
N LEU A 575 -28.38 -1.29 29.71
CA LEU A 575 -29.12 -2.49 30.10
C LEU A 575 -30.27 -2.18 31.06
N LYS A 576 -30.04 -1.29 32.02
CA LYS A 576 -31.07 -0.83 32.95
C LYS A 576 -32.21 -0.10 32.22
N SER A 577 -31.88 0.79 31.30
CA SER A 577 -32.88 1.51 30.51
C SER A 577 -33.75 0.56 29.69
N GLU A 578 -33.15 -0.48 29.09
CA GLU A 578 -33.86 -1.50 28.29
C GLU A 578 -34.76 -2.40 29.16
N ILE A 579 -34.33 -2.77 30.38
CA ILE A 579 -35.19 -3.52 31.31
C ILE A 579 -36.34 -2.62 31.80
N ASN A 580 -36.05 -1.36 32.14
CA ASN A 580 -37.07 -0.42 32.62
C ASN A 580 -38.13 -0.14 31.54
N SER A 581 -37.71 0.10 30.30
CA SER A 581 -38.62 0.36 29.18
C SER A 581 -39.49 -0.86 28.83
N LEU A 582 -39.01 -2.06 29.11
CA LEU A 582 -39.76 -3.30 28.92
C LEU A 582 -40.76 -3.57 30.06
N VAL A 583 -40.28 -3.53 31.31
CA VAL A 583 -41.03 -4.03 32.47
C VAL A 583 -42.05 -3.01 32.98
N LEU A 584 -41.65 -1.73 33.09
CA LEU A 584 -42.50 -0.72 33.75
C LEU A 584 -43.81 -0.45 33.02
N PRO A 585 -43.86 -0.21 31.69
CA PRO A 585 -45.12 0.11 31.02
C PRO A 585 -46.12 -1.05 31.06
N LEU A 586 -45.62 -2.29 30.98
CA LEU A 586 -46.45 -3.50 31.04
C LEU A 586 -46.99 -3.74 32.45
N TYR A 587 -46.15 -3.54 33.47
CA TYR A 587 -46.57 -3.65 34.86
C TYR A 587 -47.55 -2.55 35.26
N GLU A 588 -47.32 -1.29 34.87
CA GLU A 588 -48.22 -0.15 35.12
C GLU A 588 -49.60 -0.40 34.53
N ARG A 589 -49.66 -0.89 33.28
CA ARG A 589 -50.92 -1.22 32.61
C ARG A 589 -51.65 -2.37 33.30
N PHE A 590 -50.93 -3.43 33.69
CA PHE A 590 -51.51 -4.59 34.36
C PHE A 590 -51.99 -4.26 35.78
N HIS A 591 -51.14 -3.58 36.56
CA HIS A 591 -51.45 -3.10 37.90
C HIS A 591 -52.63 -2.12 37.88
N GLY A 592 -52.62 -1.12 36.99
CA GLY A 592 -53.68 -0.14 36.85
C GLY A 592 -55.04 -0.76 36.53
N ARG A 593 -55.06 -1.84 35.74
CA ARG A 593 -56.28 -2.56 35.36
C ARG A 593 -56.88 -3.38 36.49
N TYR A 594 -56.06 -4.01 37.33
CA TYR A 594 -56.53 -5.01 38.31
C TYR A 594 -56.41 -4.59 39.78
N LYS A 595 -55.80 -3.43 40.10
CA LYS A 595 -55.64 -2.94 41.48
C LYS A 595 -56.97 -2.83 42.26
N ASP A 596 -58.04 -2.41 41.59
CA ASP A 596 -59.35 -2.17 42.21
C ASP A 596 -60.24 -3.43 42.23
N SER A 597 -59.73 -4.56 41.72
CA SER A 597 -60.47 -5.83 41.64
C SER A 597 -60.51 -6.59 42.98
N PHE A 598 -59.69 -6.21 43.96
CA PHE A 598 -59.52 -6.89 45.24
C PHE A 598 -59.89 -5.98 46.41
N LYS A 599 -60.59 -6.51 47.43
CA LYS A 599 -60.91 -5.76 48.67
C LYS A 599 -59.64 -5.37 49.46
N ASN A 600 -58.61 -6.22 49.42
CA ASN A 600 -57.30 -5.98 50.03
C ASN A 600 -56.17 -6.16 48.99
N PRO A 601 -55.88 -5.15 48.14
CA PRO A 601 -54.88 -5.26 47.08
C PRO A 601 -53.49 -5.63 47.60
N ARG A 602 -53.05 -5.06 48.73
CA ARG A 602 -51.73 -5.33 49.35
C ARG A 602 -51.50 -6.78 49.77
N LYS A 603 -52.55 -7.59 49.98
CA LYS A 603 -52.42 -9.02 50.30
C LYS A 603 -52.08 -9.86 49.07
N HIS A 604 -52.41 -9.37 47.87
CA HIS A 604 -52.30 -10.12 46.61
C HIS A 604 -51.33 -9.51 45.62
N ILE A 605 -51.01 -8.22 45.76
CA ILE A 605 -50.08 -7.46 44.93
C ILE A 605 -48.94 -6.99 45.85
N LYS A 606 -47.72 -7.51 45.61
CA LYS A 606 -46.54 -7.27 46.46
C LYS A 606 -45.86 -5.92 46.19
N TYR A 607 -45.84 -5.47 44.93
CA TYR A 607 -45.14 -4.26 44.50
C TYR A 607 -46.13 -3.24 43.92
N THR A 608 -45.95 -1.97 44.22
CA THR A 608 -46.51 -0.87 43.42
C THR A 608 -45.57 -0.53 42.26
N PRO A 609 -46.03 0.12 41.17
CA PRO A 609 -45.13 0.55 40.09
C PRO A 609 -43.94 1.41 40.57
N ASN A 610 -44.15 2.26 41.58
CA ASN A 610 -43.09 3.08 42.17
C ASN A 610 -42.07 2.23 42.97
N GLU A 611 -42.55 1.24 43.74
CA GLU A 611 -41.67 0.31 44.46
C GLU A 611 -40.89 -0.57 43.48
N LEU A 612 -41.54 -1.08 42.43
CA LEU A 612 -40.89 -1.88 41.38
C LEU A 612 -39.81 -1.06 40.65
N SER A 613 -40.12 0.19 40.30
CA SER A 613 -39.14 1.15 39.75
C SER A 613 -37.97 1.38 40.70
N THR A 614 -38.24 1.50 42.01
CA THR A 614 -37.17 1.65 43.02
C THR A 614 -36.28 0.41 43.09
N VAL A 615 -36.86 -0.80 43.05
CA VAL A 615 -36.10 -2.06 43.04
C VAL A 615 -35.26 -2.17 41.78
N LEU A 616 -35.84 -1.94 40.60
CA LEU A 616 -35.12 -1.91 39.32
C LEU A 616 -33.99 -0.87 39.32
N ASN A 617 -34.23 0.28 39.94
CA ASN A 617 -33.22 1.32 40.08
C ASN A 617 -32.08 0.93 41.03
N SER A 618 -32.37 0.10 42.03
CA SER A 618 -31.42 -0.43 43.01
C SER A 618 -30.65 -1.68 42.58
N LEU A 619 -30.99 -2.29 41.43
CA LEU A 619 -30.24 -3.41 40.84
C LEU A 619 -28.76 -3.08 40.55
N ASP A 620 -28.42 -1.79 40.62
CA ASP A 620 -27.09 -1.22 40.39
C ASP A 620 -26.17 -1.29 41.63
N ARG A 621 -26.74 -1.38 42.84
CA ARG A 621 -26.00 -1.25 44.11
C ARG A 621 -25.25 -2.50 44.54
#